data_AF-R5QUX7-F1
#
_entry.id   AF-R5QUX7-F1
#
_cell.length_a   1.000
_cell.length_b   1.000
_cell.length_c   1.000
_cell.angle_alpha   90.00
_cell.angle_beta   90.00
_cell.angle_gamma   90.00
#
_symmetry.space_group_name_H-M   'P 1'
#
loop_
_entity.id
_entity.type
_entity.pdbx_description
1 polymer ?
#
loop_
_entity_poly.entity_id
_entity_poly.type
_entity_poly.pdbx_seq_one_letter_code
_entity_poly.pdbx_strand_id
1 'polypeptide(L)'
;MSMKTRDEKEKKRDLFTTIFWILVLVFLIVKIVIPETGVLGMVNEGSNAVLFFGIGGSCVWTIIHKRKTNKTAVVFGVLLLVLILGIGGWISGKLVLDLISGPEVVRLTSVTMRESSGIYGLISRHYYLCGRDDEWTEYQMEISSDEYYELEGEEQVTVLCYPRTERILKFL
;
A
#
# COMPACT_ATOMS: atom_id res chain seq x y z
N MET A 1 -26.06 -27.93 -20.70
CA MET A 1 -25.57 -27.88 -19.30
C MET A 1 -26.78 -27.69 -18.40
N SER A 2 -27.02 -28.60 -17.45
CA SER A 2 -28.27 -28.66 -16.67
C SER A 2 -28.44 -27.45 -15.75
N MET A 3 -29.67 -26.96 -15.58
CA MET A 3 -30.02 -25.80 -14.74
C MET A 3 -29.43 -25.93 -13.32
N LYS A 4 -29.41 -27.15 -12.78
CA LYS A 4 -28.83 -27.50 -11.47
C LYS A 4 -27.31 -27.24 -11.38
N THR A 5 -26.56 -27.45 -12.46
CA THR A 5 -25.11 -27.21 -12.50
C THR A 5 -24.72 -25.74 -12.63
N ARG A 6 -25.67 -24.86 -13.01
CA ARG A 6 -25.43 -23.41 -13.10
C ARG A 6 -25.60 -22.75 -11.73
N ASP A 7 -26.64 -23.13 -11.01
CA ASP A 7 -26.94 -22.68 -9.65
C ASP A 7 -25.81 -23.02 -8.65
N GLU A 8 -25.28 -24.25 -8.70
CA GLU A 8 -24.16 -24.64 -7.84
C GLU A 8 -22.88 -23.84 -8.13
N LYS A 9 -22.63 -23.49 -9.40
CA LYS A 9 -21.46 -22.66 -9.77
C LYS A 9 -21.61 -21.23 -9.29
N GLU A 10 -22.81 -20.65 -9.39
CA GLU A 10 -23.09 -19.30 -8.88
C GLU A 10 -22.97 -19.27 -7.35
N LYS A 11 -23.54 -20.25 -6.65
CA LYS A 11 -23.46 -20.34 -5.19
C LYS A 11 -22.03 -20.51 -4.67
N LYS A 12 -21.21 -21.34 -5.33
CA LYS A 12 -19.78 -21.49 -4.99
C LYS A 12 -18.98 -20.22 -5.22
N ARG A 13 -19.28 -19.48 -6.30
CA ARG A 13 -18.62 -18.20 -6.59
C ARG A 13 -18.98 -17.15 -5.55
N ASP A 14 -20.25 -17.07 -5.17
CA ASP A 14 -20.72 -16.10 -4.19
C ASP A 14 -20.09 -16.39 -2.82
N LEU A 15 -20.03 -17.67 -2.41
CA LEU A 15 -19.30 -18.09 -1.20
C LEU A 15 -17.82 -17.69 -1.26
N PHE A 16 -17.13 -17.96 -2.37
CA PHE A 16 -15.73 -17.59 -2.54
C PHE A 16 -15.51 -16.07 -2.47
N THR A 17 -16.42 -15.30 -3.08
CA THR A 17 -16.39 -13.83 -3.06
C THR A 17 -16.60 -13.32 -1.64
N THR A 18 -17.56 -13.87 -0.89
CA THR A 18 -17.79 -13.52 0.52
C THR A 18 -16.57 -13.84 1.38
N ILE A 19 -15.97 -15.02 1.24
CA ILE A 19 -14.77 -15.41 1.99
C ILE A 19 -13.61 -14.46 1.67
N PHE A 20 -13.41 -14.12 0.38
CA PHE A 20 -12.38 -13.18 -0.03
C PHE A 20 -12.56 -11.81 0.64
N TRP A 21 -13.77 -11.26 0.65
CA TRP A 21 -14.05 -9.98 1.32
C TRP A 21 -13.87 -10.02 2.83
N ILE A 22 -14.21 -11.14 3.48
CA ILE A 22 -13.92 -11.34 4.91
C ILE A 22 -12.42 -11.33 5.15
N LEU A 23 -11.64 -12.02 4.31
CA LEU A 23 -10.19 -12.07 4.42
C LEU A 23 -9.56 -10.68 4.23
N VAL A 24 -10.02 -9.93 3.23
CA VAL A 24 -9.63 -8.53 3.02
C VAL A 24 -9.95 -7.67 4.25
N LEU A 25 -11.13 -7.83 4.84
CA LEU A 25 -11.52 -7.07 6.03
C LEU A 25 -10.62 -7.39 7.24
N VAL A 26 -10.38 -8.67 7.52
CA VAL A 26 -9.46 -9.09 8.59
C VAL A 26 -8.06 -8.52 8.36
N PHE A 27 -7.59 -8.56 7.11
CA PHE A 27 -6.29 -8.05 6.74
C PHE A 27 -6.17 -6.53 6.92
N LEU A 28 -7.21 -5.76 6.60
CA LEU A 28 -7.27 -4.32 6.88
C LEU A 28 -7.19 -4.03 8.39
N ILE A 29 -7.85 -4.84 9.23
CA ILE A 29 -7.77 -4.69 10.70
C ILE A 29 -6.34 -4.94 11.19
N VAL A 30 -5.67 -5.97 10.66
CA VAL A 30 -4.27 -6.26 11.02
C VAL A 30 -3.35 -5.10 10.65
N LYS A 31 -3.56 -4.43 9.50
CA LYS A 31 -2.73 -3.27 9.10
C LYS A 31 -2.74 -2.14 10.12
N ILE A 32 -3.86 -1.91 10.80
CA ILE A 32 -3.99 -0.83 11.79
C ILE A 32 -3.02 -1.04 12.96
N VAL A 33 -2.64 -2.30 13.24
CA VAL A 33 -1.77 -2.66 14.36
C VAL A 33 -0.29 -2.73 13.95
N ILE A 34 0.01 -2.68 12.64
CA ILE A 34 1.39 -2.80 12.14
C ILE A 34 2.11 -1.45 12.32
N PRO A 35 3.30 -1.41 12.94
CA PRO A 35 4.10 -0.20 13.05
C PRO A 35 4.56 0.28 11.67
N GLU A 36 4.61 1.61 11.49
CA GLU A 36 4.94 2.23 10.21
C GLU A 36 6.44 2.20 9.88
N THR A 37 7.28 2.02 10.90
CA THR A 37 8.74 1.90 10.79
C THR A 37 9.23 0.46 10.97
N GLY A 38 10.44 0.19 10.50
CA GLY A 38 11.08 -1.12 10.61
C GLY A 38 10.75 -2.09 9.50
N VAL A 39 11.16 -3.36 9.68
CA VAL A 39 10.93 -4.44 8.69
C VAL A 39 9.44 -4.60 8.37
N LEU A 40 8.59 -4.33 9.36
CA LEU A 40 7.14 -4.41 9.22
C LEU A 40 6.55 -3.28 8.37
N GLY A 41 7.19 -2.10 8.32
CA GLY A 41 6.80 -1.00 7.43
C GLY A 41 6.92 -1.39 5.94
N MET A 42 7.98 -2.12 5.58
CA MET A 42 8.10 -2.68 4.22
C MET A 42 7.03 -3.74 3.92
N VAL A 43 6.72 -4.60 4.88
CA VAL A 43 5.64 -5.58 4.75
C VAL A 43 4.30 -4.88 4.56
N ASN A 44 4.07 -3.76 5.27
CA ASN A 44 2.88 -2.92 5.12
C ASN A 44 2.76 -2.35 3.71
N GLU A 45 3.85 -1.85 3.14
CA GLU A 45 3.88 -1.32 1.77
C GLU A 45 3.61 -2.42 0.72
N GLY A 46 4.26 -3.57 0.83
CA GLY A 46 4.03 -4.71 -0.08
C GLY A 46 2.61 -5.26 0.02
N SER A 47 2.07 -5.25 1.23
CA SER A 47 0.71 -5.62 1.54
C SER A 47 -0.34 -4.71 0.88
N ASN A 48 -0.06 -3.40 0.72
CA ASN A 48 -0.92 -2.50 -0.06
C ASN A 48 -0.97 -2.89 -1.54
N ALA A 49 0.17 -3.25 -2.13
CA ALA A 49 0.20 -3.71 -3.52
C ALA A 49 -0.61 -5.00 -3.71
N VAL A 50 -0.50 -5.96 -2.78
CA VAL A 50 -1.29 -7.20 -2.80
C VAL A 50 -2.79 -6.91 -2.73
N LEU A 51 -3.23 -6.01 -1.85
CA LEU A 51 -4.63 -5.60 -1.77
C LEU A 51 -5.11 -4.93 -3.05
N PHE A 52 -4.31 -4.01 -3.60
CA PHE A 52 -4.64 -3.29 -4.83
C PHE A 52 -4.86 -4.25 -6.00
N PHE A 53 -3.94 -5.22 -6.18
CA PHE A 53 -4.09 -6.24 -7.22
C PHE A 53 -5.20 -7.25 -6.93
N GLY A 54 -5.40 -7.65 -5.68
CA GLY A 54 -6.46 -8.60 -5.29
C GLY A 54 -7.86 -8.03 -5.54
N ILE A 55 -8.12 -6.81 -5.05
CA ILE A 55 -9.40 -6.13 -5.25
C ILE A 55 -9.58 -5.76 -6.73
N GLY A 56 -8.54 -5.18 -7.36
CA GLY A 56 -8.56 -4.82 -8.76
C GLY A 56 -8.83 -6.01 -9.69
N GLY A 57 -8.13 -7.12 -9.45
CA GLY A 57 -8.30 -8.36 -10.20
C GLY A 57 -9.70 -8.96 -10.04
N SER A 58 -10.26 -8.94 -8.83
CA SER A 58 -11.65 -9.37 -8.57
C SER A 58 -12.66 -8.51 -9.33
N CYS A 59 -12.51 -7.19 -9.34
CA CYS A 59 -13.34 -6.27 -10.12
C CYS A 59 -13.27 -6.57 -11.62
N VAL A 60 -12.07 -6.74 -12.18
CA VAL A 60 -11.90 -7.08 -13.61
C VAL A 60 -12.54 -8.43 -13.92
N TRP A 61 -12.34 -9.44 -13.07
CA TRP A 61 -12.91 -10.78 -13.24
C TRP A 61 -14.44 -10.74 -13.31
N THR A 62 -15.10 -10.00 -12.40
CA THR A 62 -16.56 -9.87 -12.41
C THR A 62 -17.09 -9.17 -13.68
N ILE A 63 -16.37 -8.16 -14.18
CA ILE A 63 -16.72 -7.44 -15.41
C ILE A 63 -16.56 -8.35 -16.64
N ILE A 64 -15.43 -9.04 -16.76
CA ILE A 64 -15.16 -9.97 -17.87
C ILE A 64 -16.14 -11.15 -17.84
N HIS A 65 -16.51 -11.65 -16.67
CA HIS A 65 -17.49 -12.73 -16.59
C HIS A 65 -18.88 -12.28 -17.08
N LYS A 66 -19.26 -11.01 -16.88
CA LYS A 66 -20.49 -10.39 -17.42
C LYS A 66 -20.42 -10.00 -18.91
N ARG A 67 -19.32 -10.34 -19.60
CA ARG A 67 -19.05 -10.11 -21.04
C ARG A 67 -20.22 -10.42 -21.97
N LYS A 68 -21.03 -11.44 -21.66
CA LYS A 68 -22.14 -11.85 -22.54
C LYS A 68 -23.27 -10.82 -22.63
N THR A 69 -23.35 -9.87 -21.70
CA THR A 69 -24.51 -8.98 -21.56
C THR A 69 -24.22 -7.55 -22.04
N ASN A 70 -22.96 -7.09 -22.03
CA ASN A 70 -22.65 -5.70 -22.38
C ASN A 70 -21.21 -5.53 -22.91
N LYS A 71 -21.05 -5.22 -24.20
CA LYS A 71 -19.72 -5.04 -24.83
C LYS A 71 -18.97 -3.81 -24.27
N THR A 72 -19.68 -2.75 -23.91
CA THR A 72 -19.09 -1.53 -23.32
C THR A 72 -18.49 -1.80 -21.95
N ALA A 73 -19.12 -2.65 -21.14
CA ALA A 73 -18.57 -3.05 -19.84
C ALA A 73 -17.23 -3.77 -19.99
N VAL A 74 -17.05 -4.56 -21.05
CA VAL A 74 -15.76 -5.23 -21.33
C VAL A 74 -14.66 -4.22 -21.63
N VAL A 75 -14.95 -3.16 -22.39
CA VAL A 75 -13.98 -2.08 -22.69
C VAL A 75 -13.55 -1.39 -21.39
N PHE A 76 -14.49 -1.06 -20.49
CA PHE A 76 -14.16 -0.52 -19.18
C PHE A 76 -13.35 -1.49 -18.32
N GLY A 77 -13.67 -2.78 -18.34
CA GLY A 77 -12.90 -3.80 -17.62
C GLY A 77 -11.46 -3.92 -18.11
N VAL A 78 -11.23 -3.83 -19.43
CA VAL A 78 -9.88 -3.84 -20.01
C VAL A 78 -9.14 -2.55 -19.68
N LEU A 79 -9.79 -1.39 -19.75
CA LEU A 79 -9.19 -0.11 -19.34
C LEU A 79 -8.76 -0.14 -17.87
N LEU A 80 -9.64 -0.65 -16.99
CA LEU A 80 -9.36 -0.80 -15.56
C LEU A 80 -8.18 -1.75 -15.31
N LEU A 81 -8.11 -2.87 -16.05
CA LEU A 81 -6.98 -3.80 -15.98
C LEU A 81 -5.66 -3.10 -16.33
N VAL A 82 -5.62 -2.32 -17.42
CA VAL A 82 -4.41 -1.58 -17.82
C VAL A 82 -4.00 -0.59 -16.73
N LEU A 83 -4.95 0.12 -16.13
CA LEU A 83 -4.67 1.04 -15.02
C LEU A 83 -4.14 0.31 -13.79
N ILE A 84 -4.74 -0.82 -13.40
CA ILE A 84 -4.29 -1.63 -12.26
C ILE A 84 -2.88 -2.15 -12.49
N LEU A 85 -2.58 -2.68 -13.68
CA LEU A 85 -1.25 -3.17 -14.02
C LEU A 85 -0.22 -2.04 -14.10
N GLY A 86 -0.58 -0.88 -14.65
CA GLY A 86 0.31 0.27 -14.73
C GLY A 86 0.66 0.83 -13.35
N ILE A 87 -0.37 1.20 -12.56
CA ILE A 87 -0.18 1.80 -11.22
C ILE A 87 0.40 0.77 -10.26
N GLY A 88 -0.19 -0.43 -10.22
CA GLY A 88 0.28 -1.49 -9.33
C GLY A 88 1.69 -1.96 -9.69
N GLY A 89 2.03 -2.00 -10.99
CA GLY A 89 3.37 -2.34 -11.46
C GLY A 89 4.40 -1.28 -11.09
N TRP A 90 4.05 0.00 -11.17
CA TRP A 90 4.90 1.10 -10.72
C TRP A 90 5.19 1.03 -9.22
N ILE A 91 4.15 0.88 -8.39
CA ILE A 91 4.28 0.80 -6.92
C ILE A 91 5.09 -0.45 -6.52
N SER A 92 4.74 -1.61 -7.08
CA SER A 92 5.44 -2.86 -6.78
C SER A 92 6.88 -2.84 -7.30
N GLY A 93 7.13 -2.16 -8.41
CA GLY A 93 8.47 -1.98 -8.98
C GLY A 93 9.38 -1.22 -8.02
N LYS A 94 8.90 -0.13 -7.41
CA LYS A 94 9.65 0.61 -6.37
C LYS A 94 10.03 -0.31 -5.21
N LEU A 95 9.06 -1.07 -4.70
CA LEU A 95 9.27 -1.99 -3.58
C LEU A 95 10.26 -3.11 -3.90
N VAL A 96 10.16 -3.72 -5.08
CA VAL A 96 11.09 -4.78 -5.52
C VAL A 96 12.50 -4.22 -5.70
N LEU A 97 12.63 -3.04 -6.31
CA LEU A 97 13.93 -2.40 -6.48
C LEU A 97 14.58 -2.05 -5.14
N ASP A 98 13.79 -1.63 -4.16
CA ASP A 98 14.28 -1.37 -2.80
C ASP A 98 14.67 -2.66 -2.07
N LEU A 99 13.91 -3.75 -2.23
CA LEU A 99 14.32 -5.06 -1.68
C LEU A 99 15.62 -5.58 -2.30
N ILE A 100 15.82 -5.35 -3.60
CA ILE A 100 17.03 -5.80 -4.32
C ILE A 100 18.23 -4.93 -3.97
N SER A 101 18.05 -3.60 -3.94
CA SER A 101 19.12 -2.65 -3.63
C SER A 101 19.52 -2.72 -2.15
N GLY A 102 18.58 -3.10 -1.29
CA GLY A 102 18.75 -3.10 0.16
C GLY A 102 18.57 -1.70 0.76
N PRO A 103 18.60 -1.62 2.10
CA PRO A 103 18.46 -0.35 2.80
C PRO A 103 19.76 0.47 2.72
N GLU A 104 19.61 1.78 2.58
CA GLU A 104 20.69 2.75 2.45
C GLU A 104 20.72 3.69 3.66
N VAL A 105 21.92 4.12 4.07
CA VAL A 105 22.09 5.08 5.17
C VAL A 105 22.02 6.49 4.61
N VAL A 106 21.00 7.24 4.98
CA VAL A 106 20.77 8.62 4.54
C VAL A 106 20.85 9.55 5.76
N ARG A 107 21.65 10.61 5.63
CA ARG A 107 21.70 11.71 6.60
C ARG A 107 20.72 12.78 6.16
N LEU A 108 19.67 12.97 6.95
CA LEU A 108 18.68 14.01 6.72
C LEU A 108 19.10 15.28 7.46
N THR A 109 19.21 16.38 6.71
CA THR A 109 19.45 17.74 7.18
C THR A 109 18.19 18.58 7.00
N SER A 110 18.02 19.63 7.81
CA SER A 110 16.81 20.48 7.80
C SER A 110 15.53 19.69 8.11
N VAL A 111 15.59 18.87 9.16
CA VAL A 111 14.48 18.03 9.58
C VAL A 111 13.29 18.91 9.95
N THR A 112 12.17 18.67 9.29
CA THR A 112 10.90 19.34 9.58
C THR A 112 9.83 18.30 9.83
N MET A 113 9.02 18.56 10.83
CA MET A 113 8.02 17.65 11.32
C MET A 113 6.65 18.10 10.81
N ARG A 114 5.94 17.23 10.08
CA ARG A 114 4.57 17.50 9.63
C ARG A 114 3.59 16.53 10.25
N GLU A 115 2.62 17.09 10.96
CA GLU A 115 1.41 16.38 11.36
C GLU A 115 0.39 16.51 10.22
N SER A 116 -0.01 15.39 9.63
CA SER A 116 -1.18 15.37 8.76
C SER A 116 -2.36 14.79 9.53
N SER A 117 -3.29 15.67 9.89
CA SER A 117 -4.57 15.28 10.45
C SER A 117 -5.41 14.60 9.36
N GLY A 118 -5.59 13.28 9.48
CA GLY A 118 -6.59 12.56 8.71
C GLY A 118 -7.99 13.18 8.88
N ILE A 119 -8.88 12.89 7.93
CA ILE A 119 -10.25 13.41 7.86
C ILE A 119 -10.95 13.21 9.23
N TYR A 120 -11.17 14.32 9.94
CA TYR A 120 -11.95 14.42 11.19
C TYR A 120 -11.54 13.47 12.34
N GLY A 121 -10.25 13.37 12.70
CA GLY A 121 -9.83 12.87 14.02
C GLY A 121 -10.20 11.41 14.38
N LEU A 122 -10.70 10.65 13.40
CA LEU A 122 -11.12 9.25 13.53
C LEU A 122 -10.12 8.26 12.91
N ILE A 123 -9.21 8.76 12.08
CA ILE A 123 -8.19 7.98 11.38
C ILE A 123 -6.84 8.45 11.89
N SER A 124 -5.94 7.48 12.11
CA SER A 124 -4.55 7.59 12.59
C SER A 124 -3.90 8.95 12.31
N ARG A 125 -3.26 9.52 13.33
CA ARG A 125 -2.36 10.65 13.14
C ARG A 125 -1.13 10.15 12.38
N HIS A 126 -0.92 10.68 11.18
CA HIS A 126 0.26 10.36 10.38
C HIS A 126 1.31 11.42 10.65
N TYR A 127 2.44 10.97 11.19
CA TYR A 127 3.58 11.82 11.50
C TYR A 127 4.62 11.63 10.40
N TYR A 128 5.06 12.73 9.80
CA TYR A 128 6.06 12.69 8.73
C TYR A 128 7.35 13.36 9.17
N LEU A 129 8.45 12.65 8.97
CA LEU A 129 9.82 13.14 9.03
C LEU A 129 10.19 13.62 7.62
N CYS A 130 10.26 14.94 7.45
CA CYS A 130 10.72 15.54 6.21
C CYS A 130 12.17 16.01 6.36
N GLY A 131 13.04 15.71 5.42
CA GLY A 131 14.43 16.18 5.44
C GLY A 131 15.08 16.13 4.07
N ARG A 132 16.25 16.75 3.95
CA ARG A 132 17.06 16.68 2.72
C ARG A 132 18.35 15.94 2.95
N ASP A 133 18.74 15.11 1.99
CA ASP A 133 20.07 14.51 1.98
C ASP A 133 21.15 15.51 1.54
N ASP A 134 22.40 15.05 1.57
CA ASP A 134 23.58 15.81 1.14
C ASP A 134 23.51 16.18 -0.37
N GLU A 135 22.67 15.50 -1.16
CA GLU A 135 22.41 15.77 -2.58
C GLU A 135 21.20 16.70 -2.82
N TRP A 136 20.61 17.26 -1.76
CA TRP A 136 19.39 18.09 -1.79
C TRP A 136 18.11 17.36 -2.24
N THR A 137 18.10 16.03 -2.20
CA THR A 137 16.89 15.23 -2.42
C THR A 137 15.98 15.33 -1.19
N GLU A 138 14.73 15.74 -1.40
CA GLU A 138 13.72 15.78 -0.35
C GLU A 138 13.13 14.40 -0.12
N TYR A 139 13.11 13.97 1.15
CA TYR A 139 12.45 12.75 1.60
C TYR A 139 11.29 13.09 2.51
N GLN A 140 10.17 12.37 2.36
CA GLN A 140 9.04 12.44 3.28
C GLN A 140 8.74 11.04 3.82
N MET A 141 9.30 10.74 4.99
CA MET A 141 9.19 9.42 5.59
C MET A 141 8.13 9.40 6.69
N GLU A 142 7.27 8.39 6.66
CA GLU A 142 6.26 8.19 7.70
C GLU A 142 6.90 7.58 8.96
N ILE A 143 6.57 8.15 10.12
CA ILE A 143 7.10 7.75 11.42
C ILE A 143 5.97 7.57 12.43
N SER A 144 6.23 6.81 13.49
CA SER A 144 5.29 6.64 14.58
C SER A 144 5.19 7.90 15.47
N SER A 145 4.13 7.96 16.30
CA SER A 145 3.97 9.04 17.28
C SER A 145 5.11 9.12 18.27
N ASP A 146 5.65 7.98 18.68
CA ASP A 146 6.67 7.91 19.73
C ASP A 146 8.00 8.45 19.18
N GLU A 147 8.36 8.03 17.95
CA GLU A 147 9.52 8.55 17.22
C GLU A 147 9.38 10.04 16.90
N TYR A 148 8.15 10.53 16.69
CA TYR A 148 7.93 11.95 16.45
C TYR A 148 8.35 12.81 17.64
N TYR A 149 7.97 12.42 18.86
CA TYR A 149 8.32 13.18 20.06
C TYR A 149 9.79 13.00 20.47
N GLU A 150 10.41 11.87 20.11
CA GLU A 150 11.85 11.65 20.36
C GLU A 150 12.74 12.50 19.44
N LEU A 151 12.31 12.72 18.19
CA LEU A 151 13.07 13.47 17.17
C LEU A 151 12.71 14.96 17.13
N GLU A 152 11.76 15.41 17.97
CA GLU A 152 11.31 16.79 18.01
C GLU A 152 12.43 17.72 18.50
N GLY A 153 12.99 18.52 17.58
CA GLY A 153 14.07 19.48 17.88
C GLY A 153 15.45 19.06 17.37
N GLU A 154 15.59 17.88 16.78
CA GLU A 154 16.83 17.45 16.12
C GLU A 154 17.00 18.13 14.76
N GLU A 155 18.16 18.77 14.52
CA GLU A 155 18.46 19.43 13.24
C GLU A 155 18.97 18.45 12.17
N GLN A 156 19.53 17.31 12.60
CA GLN A 156 20.09 16.26 11.75
C GLN A 156 19.74 14.88 12.29
N VAL A 157 19.24 13.99 11.43
CA VAL A 157 18.92 12.61 11.79
C VAL A 157 19.53 11.66 10.77
N THR A 158 20.20 10.62 11.25
CA THR A 158 20.72 9.56 10.37
C THR A 158 19.74 8.39 10.39
N VAL A 159 19.24 8.01 9.21
CA VAL A 159 18.29 6.91 9.06
C VAL A 159 18.83 5.86 8.11
N LEU A 160 18.60 4.60 8.45
CA LEU A 160 18.71 3.49 7.51
C LEU A 160 17.32 3.32 6.87
N CYS A 161 17.20 3.65 5.58
CA CYS A 161 15.92 3.71 4.89
C CYS A 161 15.96 3.08 3.49
N TYR A 162 14.79 2.80 2.94
CA TYR A 162 14.62 2.41 1.55
C TYR A 162 14.21 3.64 0.72
N PRO A 163 15.10 4.19 -0.13
CA PRO A 163 14.92 5.52 -0.70
C PRO A 163 13.77 5.63 -1.72
N ARG A 164 13.38 4.56 -2.44
CA ARG A 164 12.31 4.66 -3.46
C ARG A 164 10.90 4.52 -2.86
N THR A 165 10.80 3.78 -1.76
CA THR A 165 9.58 3.56 -0.97
C THR A 165 9.46 4.53 0.20
N GLU A 166 10.51 5.29 0.49
CA GLU A 166 10.59 6.28 1.57
C GLU A 166 10.25 5.68 2.95
N ARG A 167 10.62 4.40 3.16
CA ARG A 167 10.37 3.67 4.40
C ARG A 167 11.62 3.58 5.25
N ILE A 168 11.50 3.97 6.53
CA ILE A 168 12.59 3.87 7.51
C ILE A 168 12.66 2.44 8.04
N LEU A 169 13.85 1.84 7.96
CA LEU A 169 14.15 0.55 8.57
C LEU A 169 14.64 0.72 10.01
N LYS A 170 15.50 1.71 10.27
CA LYS A 170 16.02 1.99 11.62
C LYS A 170 16.62 3.39 11.71
N PHE A 171 16.50 4.03 12.88
CA PHE A 171 17.27 5.22 13.25
C PHE A 171 18.67 4.84 13.76
N LEU A 172 19.68 5.65 13.44
CA LEU A 172 21.09 5.41 13.75
C LEU A 172 21.67 6.48 14.68
#